data_AF-A0A8C3TQX8-F1
#
_entry.id   AF-A0A8C3TQX8-F1
#
_cell.length_a   1.000
_cell.length_b   1.000
_cell.length_c   1.000
_cell.angle_alpha   90.00
_cell.angle_beta   90.00
_cell.angle_gamma   90.00
#
_symmetry.space_group_name_H-M   'P 1'
#
loop_
_entity.id
_entity.type
_entity.pdbx_description
1 polymer ?
#
loop_
_entity_poly.entity_id
_entity_poly.type
_entity_poly.pdbx_seq_one_letter_code
_entity_poly.pdbx_strand_id
1 'polypeptide(L)'
;MKYPGRAEKKVKKPRQKLMSSETPTDSPEVPVENALFPEVPDVEGKAKSNDNPAERLEAGSGKEECLESMSKRQRKKLLKQKQWEEQKDLRRQKRKEKRQKRKLERQSKLDSNSEGNARKCMRREVVPSTLRLIVDCSFDDLMVLKDVKKLHKQIQRCYAENRKAFHPVQDIQIRTEHFSELIKKEDLVYLTSDSPDVLRELDEKKAYVIGGLVDHNHHKGITYKKAVEQGIGHAQLPLGNFVKMNSRKVLAVNHVFEIILAYLEKRDWKEAFFSVLPQRKGAVPLGEANDSSKHALSGKEDEDNDSDSN
;
A
#
# COMPACT_ATOMS: atom_id res chain seq x y z
N MET A 1 56.39 38.70 19.72
CA MET A 1 56.59 37.65 18.70
C MET A 1 55.29 37.45 17.94
N LYS A 2 55.23 37.96 16.70
CA LYS A 2 54.10 37.83 15.78
C LYS A 2 54.49 36.80 14.72
N TYR A 3 53.73 35.73 14.56
CA TYR A 3 53.83 34.84 13.40
C TYR A 3 52.66 35.11 12.46
N PRO A 4 52.92 35.27 11.14
CA PRO A 4 51.90 35.68 10.17
C PRO A 4 51.06 34.50 9.69
N GLY A 5 49.83 34.82 9.29
CA GLY A 5 48.84 33.90 8.75
C GLY A 5 49.26 33.24 7.45
N ARG A 6 48.90 31.97 7.31
CA ARG A 6 49.00 31.21 6.06
C ARG A 6 47.64 31.20 5.38
N ALA A 7 47.55 31.99 4.30
CA ALA A 7 46.43 31.98 3.39
C ALA A 7 46.65 30.97 2.24
N GLU A 8 45.52 30.50 1.71
CA GLU A 8 45.30 29.82 0.42
C GLU A 8 45.75 28.34 0.32
N LYS A 9 45.02 27.43 -0.35
CA LYS A 9 44.27 27.59 -1.60
C LYS A 9 43.02 26.68 -1.64
N LYS A 10 41.87 27.27 -1.99
CA LYS A 10 40.67 26.54 -2.43
C LYS A 10 40.92 25.99 -3.84
N VAL A 11 41.04 24.68 -3.97
CA VAL A 11 41.07 24.01 -5.28
C VAL A 11 39.65 24.00 -5.85
N LYS A 12 39.40 24.87 -6.83
CA LYS A 12 38.20 24.83 -7.69
C LYS A 12 38.34 23.62 -8.64
N LYS A 13 37.46 22.62 -8.51
CA LYS A 13 37.29 21.58 -9.54
C LYS A 13 36.61 22.19 -10.78
N PRO A 14 37.10 21.92 -12.00
CA PRO A 14 36.50 22.49 -13.21
C PRO A 14 35.18 21.79 -13.57
N ARG A 15 34.20 22.60 -13.98
CA ARG A 15 32.98 22.19 -14.67
C ARG A 15 33.34 21.74 -16.09
N GLN A 16 33.08 20.49 -16.44
CA GLN A 16 33.01 20.08 -17.85
C GLN A 16 31.57 20.29 -18.35
N LYS A 17 31.44 21.02 -19.46
CA LYS A 17 30.18 21.26 -20.18
C LYS A 17 30.38 20.77 -21.62
N LEU A 18 29.45 19.92 -22.06
CA LEU A 18 29.03 19.49 -23.41
C LEU A 18 30.11 19.32 -24.48
N MET A 19 30.06 18.20 -25.23
CA MET A 19 29.76 18.25 -26.67
C MET A 19 29.08 16.95 -27.12
N SER A 20 27.94 17.14 -27.78
CA SER A 20 27.23 16.20 -28.64
C SER A 20 28.03 15.97 -29.92
N SER A 21 27.98 14.78 -30.50
CA SER A 21 28.39 14.53 -31.88
C SER A 21 27.49 13.45 -32.49
N GLU A 22 26.54 13.91 -33.30
CA GLU A 22 25.86 13.10 -34.32
C GLU A 22 26.66 13.13 -35.63
N THR A 23 26.15 12.38 -36.60
CA THR A 23 26.32 12.43 -38.07
C THR A 23 27.19 11.30 -38.68
N PRO A 24 27.08 11.02 -40.00
CA PRO A 24 25.99 10.25 -40.63
C PRO A 24 26.54 9.27 -41.72
N THR A 25 25.67 8.49 -42.38
CA THR A 25 25.82 7.91 -43.75
C THR A 25 24.58 7.01 -43.97
N ASP A 26 23.51 7.43 -44.65
CA ASP A 26 23.28 7.71 -46.08
C ASP A 26 23.22 6.47 -47.01
N SER A 27 21.97 5.98 -47.16
CA SER A 27 21.16 5.62 -48.37
C SER A 27 21.74 4.75 -49.52
N PRO A 28 20.88 4.07 -50.33
CA PRO A 28 19.90 4.71 -51.22
C PRO A 28 18.45 4.14 -51.20
N GLU A 29 17.54 5.03 -51.60
CA GLU A 29 16.15 4.85 -52.11
C GLU A 29 16.13 3.95 -53.38
N VAL A 30 15.04 3.43 -53.98
CA VAL A 30 13.72 3.98 -54.39
C VAL A 30 12.79 2.78 -54.89
N PRO A 31 11.59 2.92 -55.52
CA PRO A 31 10.31 2.62 -54.84
C PRO A 31 9.25 1.84 -55.69
N VAL A 32 8.00 1.83 -55.18
CA VAL A 32 6.68 1.69 -55.86
C VAL A 32 6.38 0.36 -56.56
N GLU A 33 5.34 -0.33 -56.08
CA GLU A 33 4.40 -0.97 -57.00
C GLU A 33 2.95 -0.74 -56.53
N ASN A 34 2.18 -0.20 -57.47
CA ASN A 34 0.76 0.07 -57.42
C ASN A 34 -0.03 -1.24 -57.58
N ALA A 35 -1.15 -1.37 -56.87
CA ALA A 35 -2.28 -2.14 -57.36
C ALA A 35 -3.56 -1.40 -57.02
N LEU A 36 -4.04 -0.68 -58.03
CA LEU A 36 -5.33 -0.02 -58.13
C LEU A 36 -6.45 -1.07 -58.30
N PHE A 37 -7.63 -0.68 -57.82
CA PHE A 37 -8.99 -1.24 -57.87
C PHE A 37 -9.40 -2.08 -59.11
N PRO A 38 -10.59 -2.71 -59.07
CA PRO A 38 -11.71 -1.98 -59.67
C PRO A 38 -13.04 -2.05 -58.90
N GLU A 39 -13.72 -0.90 -58.87
CA GLU A 39 -15.17 -0.77 -58.80
C GLU A 39 -15.82 -1.10 -60.17
N VAL A 40 -17.16 -1.11 -60.16
CA VAL A 40 -18.16 -1.01 -61.24
C VAL A 40 -18.70 -2.34 -61.83
N PRO A 41 -20.01 -2.44 -62.20
CA PRO A 41 -20.85 -1.32 -62.62
C PRO A 41 -22.31 -1.24 -62.14
N ASP A 42 -22.76 0.02 -62.15
CA ASP A 42 -24.12 0.48 -62.40
C ASP A 42 -24.62 -0.04 -63.77
N VAL A 43 -25.87 -0.48 -63.83
CA VAL A 43 -26.60 -0.65 -65.09
C VAL A 43 -27.87 0.19 -65.01
N GLU A 44 -27.85 1.34 -65.69
CA GLU A 44 -29.05 2.07 -66.09
C GLU A 44 -29.83 1.29 -67.15
N GLY A 45 -31.13 1.13 -66.92
CA GLY A 45 -32.13 0.70 -67.90
C GLY A 45 -33.19 1.78 -68.12
N LYS A 46 -32.97 2.59 -69.16
CA LYS A 46 -33.88 3.46 -69.93
C LYS A 46 -35.38 3.59 -69.54
N ALA A 47 -35.74 4.85 -69.27
CA ALA A 47 -36.64 5.73 -70.02
C ALA A 47 -38.15 5.42 -70.21
N LYS A 48 -38.95 6.44 -69.82
CA LYS A 48 -40.21 7.03 -70.37
C LYS A 48 -41.15 7.35 -69.18
N SER A 49 -41.81 8.49 -69.01
CA SER A 49 -42.04 9.72 -69.80
C SER A 49 -42.98 10.65 -68.98
N ASN A 50 -42.84 11.96 -69.17
CA ASN A 50 -43.84 13.06 -69.09
C ASN A 50 -44.19 13.77 -67.75
N ASP A 51 -43.88 15.08 -67.77
CA ASP A 51 -44.67 16.28 -67.42
C ASP A 51 -45.19 16.57 -65.98
N ASN A 52 -44.45 17.47 -65.27
CA ASN A 52 -44.82 18.82 -64.74
C ASN A 52 -46.28 19.16 -64.28
N PRO A 53 -46.49 20.22 -63.46
CA PRO A 53 -46.18 20.37 -62.03
C PRO A 53 -47.42 20.86 -61.21
N ALA A 54 -47.47 20.73 -59.88
CA ALA A 54 -48.38 21.56 -59.07
C ALA A 54 -48.03 21.57 -57.58
N GLU A 55 -47.80 22.76 -57.05
CA GLU A 55 -47.82 23.09 -55.63
C GLU A 55 -49.13 22.66 -54.96
N ARG A 56 -49.04 22.08 -53.77
CA ARG A 56 -49.94 22.42 -52.67
C ARG A 56 -49.31 22.06 -51.33
N LEU A 57 -49.00 23.11 -50.57
CA LEU A 57 -48.83 23.06 -49.13
C LEU A 57 -50.11 22.53 -48.50
N GLU A 58 -50.05 21.43 -47.74
CA GLU A 58 -50.95 21.20 -46.61
C GLU A 58 -50.16 20.55 -45.48
N ALA A 59 -50.19 21.23 -44.33
CA ALA A 59 -49.64 20.77 -43.07
C ALA A 59 -50.64 19.83 -42.40
N GLY A 60 -50.21 18.64 -41.95
CA GLY A 60 -51.05 17.83 -41.07
C GLY A 60 -50.62 16.37 -40.90
N SER A 61 -50.17 16.04 -39.69
CA SER A 61 -50.12 14.71 -39.07
C SER A 61 -49.31 13.59 -39.76
N GLY A 62 -48.02 13.50 -39.40
CA GLY A 62 -47.20 12.30 -39.52
C GLY A 62 -46.47 12.03 -38.20
N LYS A 63 -47.23 11.78 -37.13
CA LYS A 63 -46.69 11.25 -35.87
C LYS A 63 -46.40 9.75 -36.04
N GLU A 64 -45.26 9.32 -35.51
CA GLU A 64 -45.09 8.05 -34.80
C GLU A 64 -44.73 6.73 -35.50
N GLU A 65 -44.59 6.63 -36.83
CA GLU A 65 -44.13 5.36 -37.43
C GLU A 65 -42.61 5.30 -37.71
N CYS A 66 -41.80 5.39 -36.66
CA CYS A 66 -40.44 4.81 -36.63
C CYS A 66 -39.90 4.64 -35.19
N LEU A 67 -40.75 4.24 -34.23
CA LEU A 67 -40.32 3.97 -32.85
C LEU A 67 -40.59 2.53 -32.39
N GLU A 68 -41.16 1.68 -33.26
CA GLU A 68 -41.65 0.36 -32.86
C GLU A 68 -40.76 -0.84 -33.26
N SER A 69 -39.55 -0.61 -33.78
CA SER A 69 -38.66 -1.71 -34.26
C SER A 69 -37.48 -2.06 -33.34
N MET A 70 -37.55 -1.75 -32.04
CA MET A 70 -36.48 -2.15 -31.10
C MET A 70 -36.98 -3.21 -30.12
N SER A 71 -36.36 -4.39 -30.17
CA SER A 71 -36.66 -5.51 -29.28
C SER A 71 -36.63 -5.06 -27.82
N LYS A 72 -37.51 -5.63 -26.98
CA LYS A 72 -37.59 -5.34 -25.52
C LYS A 72 -36.22 -5.40 -24.83
N ARG A 73 -35.27 -6.21 -25.34
CA ARG A 73 -33.87 -6.28 -24.87
C ARG A 73 -33.02 -5.07 -25.30
N GLN A 74 -33.16 -4.60 -26.54
CA GLN A 74 -32.45 -3.41 -27.03
C GLN A 74 -32.94 -2.15 -26.29
N ARG A 75 -34.25 -2.01 -26.07
CA ARG A 75 -34.83 -0.92 -25.28
C ARG A 75 -34.28 -0.90 -23.84
N LYS A 76 -34.20 -2.06 -23.18
CA LYS A 76 -33.63 -2.19 -21.83
C LYS A 76 -32.12 -1.90 -21.77
N LYS A 77 -31.36 -2.26 -22.80
CA LYS A 77 -29.92 -1.97 -22.92
C LYS A 77 -29.68 -0.46 -23.08
N LEU A 78 -30.44 0.20 -23.95
CA LEU A 78 -30.42 1.65 -24.14
C LEU A 78 -30.80 2.41 -22.86
N LEU A 79 -31.85 1.97 -22.17
CA LEU A 79 -32.28 2.59 -20.91
C LEU A 79 -31.22 2.44 -19.81
N LYS A 80 -30.60 1.25 -19.71
CA LYS A 80 -29.50 1.01 -18.76
C LYS A 80 -28.24 1.80 -19.11
N GLN A 81 -27.97 2.02 -20.40
CA GLN A 81 -26.84 2.84 -20.86
C GLN A 81 -27.06 4.32 -20.55
N LYS A 82 -28.26 4.85 -20.82
CA LYS A 82 -28.66 6.21 -20.41
C LYS A 82 -28.55 6.39 -18.90
N GLN A 83 -29.11 5.47 -18.11
CA GLN A 83 -28.98 5.50 -16.65
C GLN A 83 -27.52 5.42 -16.18
N TRP A 84 -26.66 4.68 -16.87
CA TRP A 84 -25.24 4.60 -16.54
C TRP A 84 -24.49 5.91 -16.88
N GLU A 85 -24.80 6.53 -18.01
CA GLU A 85 -24.26 7.82 -18.44
C GLU A 85 -24.72 8.96 -17.51
N GLU A 86 -26.01 9.01 -17.15
CA GLU A 86 -26.55 9.95 -16.17
C GLU A 86 -25.92 9.75 -14.79
N GLN A 87 -25.77 8.50 -14.34
CA GLN A 87 -25.11 8.20 -13.07
C GLN A 87 -23.59 8.38 -13.12
N LYS A 88 -22.95 8.47 -14.30
CA LYS A 88 -21.49 8.61 -14.44
C LYS A 88 -21.03 9.91 -13.83
N ASP A 89 -21.72 11.00 -14.13
CA ASP A 89 -21.38 12.33 -13.62
C ASP A 89 -21.72 12.47 -12.14
N LEU A 90 -22.84 11.91 -11.69
CA LEU A 90 -23.19 11.85 -10.28
C LEU A 90 -22.16 11.02 -9.47
N ARG A 91 -21.70 9.89 -10.00
CA ARG A 91 -20.62 9.08 -9.40
C ARG A 91 -19.29 9.84 -9.38
N ARG A 92 -18.99 10.62 -10.43
CA ARG A 92 -17.80 11.46 -10.51
C ARG A 92 -17.84 12.59 -9.47
N GLN A 93 -18.98 13.28 -9.32
CA GLN A 93 -19.20 14.30 -8.29
C GLN A 93 -19.11 13.70 -6.88
N LYS A 94 -19.81 12.60 -6.60
CA LYS A 94 -19.75 11.91 -5.31
C LYS A 94 -18.34 11.43 -4.94
N ARG A 95 -17.54 11.00 -5.93
CA ARG A 95 -16.11 10.68 -5.74
C ARG A 95 -15.27 11.94 -5.45
N LYS A 96 -15.52 13.06 -6.12
CA LYS A 96 -14.85 14.36 -5.88
C LYS A 96 -15.19 14.89 -4.48
N GLU A 97 -16.45 14.91 -4.10
CA GLU A 97 -16.91 15.32 -2.76
C GLU A 97 -16.35 14.41 -1.67
N LYS A 98 -16.36 13.09 -1.84
CA LYS A 98 -15.75 12.17 -0.87
C LYS A 98 -14.23 12.41 -0.74
N ARG A 99 -13.56 12.80 -1.84
CA ARG A 99 -12.13 13.16 -1.82
C ARG A 99 -11.91 14.50 -1.11
N GLN A 100 -12.77 15.49 -1.34
CA GLN A 100 -12.73 16.79 -0.67
C GLN A 100 -13.05 16.66 0.82
N LYS A 101 -14.08 15.90 1.21
CA LYS A 101 -14.42 15.59 2.60
C LYS A 101 -13.26 14.92 3.33
N ARG A 102 -12.60 13.93 2.71
CA ARG A 102 -11.38 13.31 3.26
C ARG A 102 -10.19 14.26 3.34
N LYS A 103 -10.09 15.25 2.44
CA LYS A 103 -9.05 16.28 2.47
C LYS A 103 -9.32 17.25 3.63
N LEU A 104 -10.57 17.69 3.78
CA LEU A 104 -11.02 18.58 4.85
C LEU A 104 -10.90 17.91 6.23
N GLU A 105 -11.26 16.63 6.36
CA GLU A 105 -11.12 15.87 7.61
C GLU A 105 -9.65 15.66 8.00
N ARG A 106 -8.74 15.54 7.02
CA ARG A 106 -7.29 15.53 7.27
C ARG A 106 -6.79 16.90 7.72
N GLN A 107 -7.32 17.98 7.15
CA GLN A 107 -7.00 19.36 7.50
C GLN A 107 -7.50 19.68 8.91
N SER A 108 -8.74 19.35 9.25
CA SER A 108 -9.29 19.60 10.59
C SER A 108 -8.56 18.80 11.69
N LYS A 109 -8.12 17.57 11.38
CA LYS A 109 -7.26 16.78 12.28
C LYS A 109 -5.86 17.37 12.47
N LEU A 110 -5.39 18.21 11.54
CA LEU A 110 -4.16 18.99 11.69
C LEU A 110 -4.40 20.26 12.52
N ASP A 111 -5.55 20.91 12.34
CA ASP A 111 -5.88 22.19 12.99
C ASP A 111 -6.30 22.03 14.47
N SER A 112 -6.93 20.92 14.86
CA SER A 112 -7.20 20.60 16.28
C SER A 112 -5.94 20.32 17.12
N ASN A 113 -4.77 20.31 16.49
CA ASN A 113 -3.47 20.12 17.12
C ASN A 113 -2.61 21.41 17.09
N SER A 114 -3.25 22.57 16.89
CA SER A 114 -2.60 23.88 16.80
C SER A 114 -2.28 24.51 18.17
N GLU A 115 -1.83 23.71 19.13
CA GLU A 115 -0.89 24.17 20.15
C GLU A 115 0.31 23.22 20.13
N GLY A 116 1.39 23.69 19.51
CA GLY A 116 2.62 22.92 19.34
C GLY A 116 3.24 23.18 17.99
N ASN A 117 4.01 24.27 17.92
CA ASN A 117 4.96 24.61 16.87
C ASN A 117 5.51 23.37 16.14
N ALA A 118 5.61 23.50 14.80
CA ALA A 118 6.50 22.75 13.92
C ALA A 118 7.12 21.52 14.60
N ARG A 119 6.59 20.32 14.31
CA ARG A 119 7.23 19.05 14.67
C ARG A 119 8.61 18.93 13.97
N LYS A 120 9.60 19.71 14.38
CA LYS A 120 10.83 19.09 14.87
C LYS A 120 10.28 18.05 15.83
N CYS A 121 10.22 16.79 15.38
CA CYS A 121 10.29 15.68 16.31
C CYS A 121 11.27 16.15 17.37
N MET A 122 10.81 16.36 18.62
CA MET A 122 11.73 16.63 19.70
C MET A 122 12.79 15.59 19.51
N ARG A 123 14.00 16.02 19.14
CA ARG A 123 15.09 15.11 18.80
C ARG A 123 15.54 14.57 20.15
N ARG A 124 14.71 13.70 20.72
CA ARG A 124 15.00 12.88 21.88
C ARG A 124 16.25 12.12 21.50
N GLU A 125 17.12 11.95 22.48
CA GLU A 125 18.39 11.29 22.28
C GLU A 125 18.12 9.89 21.72
N VAL A 126 18.48 9.68 20.46
CA VAL A 126 18.23 8.42 19.76
C VAL A 126 19.37 7.50 20.16
N VAL A 127 19.08 6.50 20.98
CA VAL A 127 20.04 5.46 21.35
C VAL A 127 19.84 4.28 20.41
N PRO A 128 20.78 3.98 19.50
CA PRO A 128 20.66 2.83 18.60
C PRO A 128 20.67 1.52 19.37
N SER A 129 19.90 0.54 18.91
CA SER A 129 20.00 -0.83 19.43
C SER A 129 21.16 -1.56 18.77
N THR A 130 21.80 -2.44 19.53
CA THR A 130 22.86 -3.33 19.01
C THR A 130 22.30 -4.50 18.20
N LEU A 131 20.98 -4.73 18.29
CA LEU A 131 20.27 -5.82 17.62
C LEU A 131 20.43 -5.75 16.10
N ARG A 132 20.68 -6.92 15.50
CA ARG A 132 20.79 -7.10 14.05
C ARG A 132 19.50 -7.67 13.51
N LEU A 133 18.95 -7.02 12.48
CA LEU A 133 17.74 -7.48 11.80
C LEU A 133 18.04 -7.66 10.31
N ILE A 134 17.85 -8.88 9.82
CA ILE A 134 18.24 -9.32 8.48
C ILE A 134 16.99 -9.65 7.70
N VAL A 135 16.89 -9.16 6.46
CA VAL A 135 15.86 -9.61 5.51
C VAL A 135 16.50 -10.56 4.52
N ASP A 136 16.15 -11.84 4.61
CA ASP A 136 16.66 -12.90 3.74
C ASP A 136 15.96 -12.86 2.37
N CYS A 137 16.63 -12.28 1.38
CA CYS A 137 16.13 -12.12 0.01
C CYS A 137 16.48 -13.29 -0.94
N SER A 138 16.85 -14.47 -0.42
CA SER A 138 17.22 -15.63 -1.25
C SER A 138 16.05 -16.39 -1.89
N PHE A 139 14.83 -15.83 -1.84
CA PHE A 139 13.62 -16.47 -2.35
C PHE A 139 13.10 -15.85 -3.67
N ASP A 140 13.96 -15.20 -4.44
CA ASP A 140 13.56 -14.48 -5.66
C ASP A 140 12.87 -15.40 -6.68
N ASP A 141 13.40 -16.62 -6.86
CA ASP A 141 12.86 -17.63 -7.79
C ASP A 141 11.43 -18.08 -7.44
N LEU A 142 10.98 -17.86 -6.21
CA LEU A 142 9.64 -18.20 -5.73
C LEU A 142 8.62 -17.06 -5.93
N MET A 143 9.06 -15.90 -6.42
CA MET A 143 8.23 -14.71 -6.57
C MET A 143 8.06 -14.31 -8.02
N VAL A 144 6.81 -14.06 -8.40
CA VAL A 144 6.53 -13.39 -9.68
C VAL A 144 6.94 -11.92 -9.57
N LEU A 145 7.27 -11.26 -10.69
CA LEU A 145 7.69 -9.85 -10.70
C LEU A 145 6.72 -8.88 -9.97
N LYS A 146 5.41 -9.20 -9.93
CA LYS A 146 4.41 -8.44 -9.16
C LYS A 146 4.69 -8.49 -7.66
N ASP A 147 5.13 -9.63 -7.16
CA ASP A 147 5.43 -9.89 -5.75
C ASP A 147 6.80 -9.37 -5.37
N VAL A 148 7.80 -9.49 -6.26
CA VAL A 148 9.10 -8.80 -6.11
C VAL A 148 8.89 -7.28 -5.94
N LYS A 149 8.03 -6.67 -6.77
CA LYS A 149 7.66 -5.24 -6.63
C LYS A 149 6.95 -4.92 -5.31
N LYS A 150 6.22 -5.88 -4.71
CA LYS A 150 5.61 -5.71 -3.38
C LYS A 150 6.67 -5.83 -2.29
N LEU A 151 7.59 -6.78 -2.39
CA LEU A 151 8.71 -6.96 -1.45
C LEU A 151 9.59 -5.70 -1.43
N HIS A 152 9.94 -5.14 -2.60
CA HIS A 152 10.65 -3.88 -2.72
C HIS A 152 9.99 -2.76 -1.90
N LYS A 153 8.67 -2.60 -2.02
CA LYS A 153 7.91 -1.60 -1.26
C LYS A 153 7.93 -1.87 0.24
N GLN A 154 7.91 -3.15 0.65
CA GLN A 154 8.02 -3.54 2.05
C GLN A 154 9.41 -3.20 2.61
N ILE A 155 10.49 -3.49 1.87
CA ILE A 155 11.87 -3.13 2.26
C ILE A 155 12.02 -1.61 2.38
N GLN A 156 11.49 -0.84 1.41
CA GLN A 156 11.47 0.63 1.50
C GLN A 156 10.76 1.13 2.77
N ARG A 157 9.67 0.47 3.16
CA ARG A 157 8.95 0.77 4.40
C ARG A 157 9.80 0.46 5.63
N CYS A 158 10.46 -0.70 5.69
CA CYS A 158 11.38 -1.05 6.78
C CYS A 158 12.46 0.04 6.98
N TYR A 159 13.12 0.45 5.91
CA TYR A 159 14.14 1.52 5.97
C TYR A 159 13.56 2.85 6.46
N ALA A 160 12.39 3.25 5.94
CA ALA A 160 11.76 4.50 6.33
C ALA A 160 11.34 4.53 7.81
N GLU A 161 10.93 3.39 8.37
CA GLU A 161 10.54 3.29 9.78
C GLU A 161 11.75 3.14 10.71
N ASN A 162 12.81 2.42 10.30
CA ASN A 162 14.04 2.35 11.10
C ASN A 162 14.64 3.75 11.34
N ARG A 163 14.63 4.62 10.32
CA ARG A 163 15.13 6.01 10.45
C ARG A 163 14.31 6.88 11.41
N LYS A 164 13.09 6.48 11.75
CA LYS A 164 12.20 7.21 12.67
C LYS A 164 12.06 6.50 14.01
N ALA A 165 12.63 5.30 14.15
CA ALA A 165 12.48 4.49 15.34
C ALA A 165 13.14 5.17 16.54
N PHE A 166 12.59 4.92 17.72
CA PHE A 166 13.17 5.39 18.97
C PHE A 166 14.54 4.72 19.24
N HIS A 167 14.61 3.41 18.94
CA HIS A 167 15.84 2.63 18.92
C HIS A 167 16.07 2.05 17.53
N PRO A 168 16.72 2.79 16.61
CA PRO A 168 17.07 2.26 15.31
C PRO A 168 17.98 1.04 15.48
N VAL A 169 17.67 -0.05 14.76
CA VAL A 169 18.58 -1.18 14.64
C VAL A 169 19.77 -0.80 13.75
N GLN A 170 20.81 -1.64 13.73
CA GLN A 170 22.02 -1.43 12.94
C GLN A 170 21.74 -0.95 11.51
N ASP A 171 22.69 -0.17 10.98
CA ASP A 171 22.56 0.48 9.68
C ASP A 171 22.24 -0.53 8.57
N ILE A 172 21.34 -0.18 7.65
CA ILE A 172 20.86 -1.12 6.62
C ILE A 172 21.97 -1.37 5.61
N GLN A 173 22.52 -2.58 5.62
CA GLN A 173 23.54 -3.03 4.67
C GLN A 173 22.91 -3.96 3.63
N ILE A 174 23.06 -3.59 2.35
CA ILE A 174 22.71 -4.47 1.23
C ILE A 174 23.96 -5.27 0.87
N ARG A 175 23.85 -6.60 0.96
CA ARG A 175 24.92 -7.56 0.73
C ARG A 175 24.43 -8.62 -0.25
N THR A 176 25.34 -9.13 -1.07
CA THR A 176 25.06 -10.24 -2.00
C THR A 176 25.32 -11.59 -1.35
N GLU A 177 26.20 -11.61 -0.35
CA GLU A 177 26.59 -12.78 0.43
C GLU A 177 25.41 -13.28 1.29
N HIS A 178 25.32 -14.59 1.49
CA HIS A 178 24.29 -15.17 2.34
C HIS A 178 24.59 -14.86 3.82
N PHE A 179 23.56 -14.65 4.63
CA PHE A 179 23.72 -14.24 6.04
C PHE A 179 24.53 -15.25 6.89
N SER A 180 24.57 -16.52 6.47
CA SER A 180 25.37 -17.57 7.13
C SER A 180 26.87 -17.37 7.02
N GLU A 181 27.34 -16.61 6.03
CA GLU A 181 28.75 -16.30 5.83
C GLU A 181 29.20 -15.09 6.68
N LEU A 182 28.24 -14.25 7.08
CA LEU A 182 28.50 -12.98 7.76
C LEU A 182 28.32 -13.08 9.28
N ILE A 183 27.47 -13.99 9.74
CA ILE A 183 27.05 -14.10 11.14
C ILE A 183 27.23 -15.53 11.63
N LYS A 184 27.77 -15.68 12.84
CA LYS A 184 27.90 -16.99 13.48
C LYS A 184 26.54 -17.66 13.64
N LYS A 185 26.50 -18.96 13.38
CA LYS A 185 25.31 -19.80 13.46
C LYS A 185 24.58 -19.69 14.80
N GLU A 186 25.33 -19.67 15.90
CA GLU A 186 24.81 -19.55 17.27
C GLU A 186 24.13 -18.22 17.56
N ASP A 187 24.43 -17.17 16.81
CA ASP A 187 23.84 -15.84 16.97
C ASP A 187 22.61 -15.60 16.10
N LEU A 188 22.28 -16.53 15.21
CA LEU A 188 21.16 -16.41 14.28
C LEU A 188 19.87 -16.99 14.84
N VAL A 189 18.78 -16.22 14.71
CA VAL A 189 17.42 -16.66 15.02
C VAL A 189 16.51 -16.33 13.83
N TYR A 190 15.99 -17.34 13.14
CA TYR A 190 15.06 -17.17 12.03
C TYR A 190 13.63 -17.00 12.55
N LEU A 191 13.02 -15.84 12.24
CA LEU A 191 11.64 -15.55 12.59
C LEU A 191 10.69 -16.19 11.58
N THR A 192 9.90 -17.16 12.04
CA THR A 192 8.96 -17.90 11.19
C THR A 192 7.70 -18.27 11.96
N SER A 193 6.53 -18.11 11.33
CA SER A 193 5.23 -18.38 11.93
C SER A 193 4.98 -19.86 12.24
N ASP A 194 5.73 -20.76 11.59
CA ASP A 194 5.55 -22.21 11.71
C ASP A 194 6.47 -22.82 12.79
N SER A 195 7.34 -22.03 13.42
CA SER A 195 8.22 -22.49 14.49
C SER A 195 7.41 -22.90 15.73
N PRO A 196 7.67 -24.06 16.35
CA PRO A 196 7.05 -24.42 17.63
C PRO A 196 7.50 -23.49 18.76
N ASP A 197 8.72 -22.95 18.67
CA ASP A 197 9.28 -22.07 19.69
C ASP A 197 8.71 -20.67 19.61
N VAL A 198 8.29 -20.12 20.74
CA VAL A 198 7.70 -18.78 20.85
C VAL A 198 8.73 -17.79 21.39
N LEU A 199 8.96 -16.71 20.64
CA LEU A 199 9.86 -15.64 21.04
C LEU A 199 9.26 -14.84 22.21
N ARG A 200 9.93 -14.88 23.37
CA ARG A 200 9.47 -14.18 24.58
C ARG A 200 10.08 -12.79 24.72
N GLU A 201 11.36 -12.66 24.39
CA GLU A 201 12.12 -11.42 24.49
C GLU A 201 13.13 -11.33 23.34
N LEU A 202 13.62 -10.12 23.07
CA LEU A 202 14.70 -9.90 22.11
C LEU A 202 16.04 -9.81 22.84
N ASP A 203 16.98 -10.67 22.45
CA ASP A 203 18.38 -10.56 22.84
C ASP A 203 19.09 -9.65 21.84
N GLU A 204 19.54 -8.48 22.30
CA GLU A 204 20.20 -7.49 21.45
C GLU A 204 21.55 -7.96 20.90
N LYS A 205 22.13 -9.05 21.45
CA LYS A 205 23.36 -9.64 20.91
C LYS A 205 23.09 -10.52 19.68
N LYS A 206 21.86 -10.99 19.51
CA LYS A 206 21.47 -11.89 18.41
C LYS A 206 21.18 -11.15 17.10
N ALA A 207 21.15 -11.92 16.03
CA ALA A 207 20.73 -11.51 14.71
C ALA A 207 19.44 -12.23 14.33
N TYR A 208 18.37 -11.46 14.14
CA TYR A 208 17.06 -11.97 13.79
C TYR A 208 16.87 -11.91 12.27
N VAL A 209 16.46 -13.03 11.67
CA VAL A 209 16.27 -13.15 10.22
C VAL A 209 14.77 -13.17 9.90
N ILE A 210 14.35 -12.34 8.95
CA ILE A 210 12.99 -12.29 8.41
C ILE A 210 13.05 -12.78 6.96
N GLY A 211 12.21 -13.75 6.60
CA GLY A 211 12.12 -14.20 5.20
C GLY A 211 11.59 -13.09 4.30
N GLY A 212 12.41 -12.64 3.35
CA GLY A 212 12.06 -11.68 2.30
C GLY A 212 11.21 -12.33 1.22
N LEU A 213 10.03 -12.83 1.58
CA LEU A 213 9.14 -13.59 0.69
C LEU A 213 7.73 -12.99 0.67
N VAL A 214 7.18 -12.81 -0.53
CA VAL A 214 5.78 -12.42 -0.74
C VAL A 214 5.11 -13.45 -1.65
N ASP A 215 4.48 -14.44 -1.05
CA ASP A 215 3.94 -15.60 -1.76
C ASP A 215 2.45 -15.87 -1.46
N HIS A 216 1.81 -14.96 -0.72
CA HIS A 216 0.45 -15.16 -0.21
C HIS A 216 0.29 -16.44 0.67
N ASN A 217 1.37 -16.88 1.31
CA ASN A 217 1.50 -18.11 2.09
C ASN A 217 1.16 -19.37 1.27
N HIS A 218 1.71 -19.45 0.07
CA HIS A 218 1.65 -20.64 -0.78
C HIS A 218 2.67 -21.68 -0.31
N HIS A 219 3.89 -21.26 0.03
CA HIS A 219 4.99 -22.09 0.50
C HIS A 219 5.00 -22.18 2.04
N LYS A 220 4.01 -22.89 2.59
CA LYS A 220 3.88 -23.08 4.05
C LYS A 220 5.12 -23.71 4.67
N GLY A 221 5.62 -23.13 5.77
CA GLY A 221 6.76 -23.66 6.50
C GLY A 221 8.11 -23.58 5.78
N ILE A 222 8.23 -22.90 4.64
CA ILE A 222 9.50 -22.88 3.88
C ILE A 222 10.66 -22.27 4.67
N THR A 223 10.41 -21.15 5.36
CA THR A 223 11.41 -20.48 6.19
C THR A 223 11.77 -21.30 7.43
N TYR A 224 10.79 -22.00 7.99
CA TYR A 224 11.01 -22.92 9.11
C TYR A 224 11.89 -24.11 8.70
N LYS A 225 11.54 -24.79 7.59
CA LYS A 225 12.35 -25.89 7.04
C LYS A 225 13.78 -25.45 6.77
N LYS A 226 13.95 -24.30 6.11
CA LYS A 226 15.28 -23.72 5.83
C LYS A 226 16.08 -23.49 7.12
N ALA A 227 15.46 -22.96 8.17
CA ALA A 227 16.13 -22.74 9.45
C ALA A 227 16.57 -24.06 10.13
N VAL A 228 15.69 -25.08 10.11
CA VAL A 228 15.98 -26.42 10.64
C VAL A 228 17.10 -27.10 9.86
N GLU A 229 17.05 -27.08 8.53
CA GLU A 229 18.07 -27.66 7.65
C GLU A 229 19.45 -27.01 7.86
N GLN A 230 19.48 -25.69 8.05
CA GLN A 230 20.70 -24.96 8.37
C GLN A 230 21.12 -25.11 9.85
N GLY A 231 20.25 -25.66 10.70
CA GLY A 231 20.43 -25.85 12.14
C GLY A 231 20.60 -24.56 12.94
N ILE A 232 20.05 -23.45 12.45
CA ILE A 232 20.03 -22.16 13.17
C ILE A 232 18.82 -22.10 14.11
N GLY A 233 18.89 -21.24 15.13
CA GLY A 233 17.73 -21.00 16.00
C GLY A 233 16.55 -20.49 15.19
N HIS A 234 15.32 -20.79 15.63
CA HIS A 234 14.10 -20.30 15.01
C HIS A 234 13.04 -19.99 16.06
N ALA A 235 12.17 -19.01 15.80
CA ALA A 235 11.07 -18.67 16.69
C ALA A 235 9.90 -18.01 15.96
N GLN A 236 8.69 -18.21 16.46
CA GLN A 236 7.51 -17.45 16.06
C GLN A 236 7.28 -16.25 16.98
N LEU A 237 6.67 -15.18 16.47
CA LEU A 237 6.22 -14.07 17.32
C LEU A 237 5.08 -14.53 18.25
N PRO A 238 4.96 -13.98 19.47
CA PRO A 238 3.97 -14.39 20.47
C PRO A 238 2.54 -13.91 20.17
N LEU A 239 2.10 -13.98 18.92
CA LEU A 239 0.78 -13.51 18.47
C LEU A 239 -0.39 -14.24 19.15
N GLY A 240 -0.21 -15.52 19.48
CA GLY A 240 -1.26 -16.35 20.08
C GLY A 240 -1.78 -15.84 21.42
N ASN A 241 -0.94 -15.13 22.18
CA ASN A 241 -1.27 -14.67 23.52
C ASN A 241 -2.06 -13.36 23.52
N PHE A 242 -1.96 -12.57 22.44
CA PHE A 242 -2.43 -11.17 22.45
C PHE A 242 -3.40 -10.84 21.31
N VAL A 243 -3.42 -11.64 20.24
CA VAL A 243 -4.13 -11.30 19.01
C VAL A 243 -5.04 -12.45 18.56
N LYS A 244 -6.35 -12.28 18.73
CA LYS A 244 -7.35 -13.18 18.13
C LYS A 244 -7.58 -12.82 16.66
N MET A 245 -6.86 -13.45 15.73
CA MET A 245 -7.08 -13.24 14.30
C MET A 245 -8.04 -14.28 13.71
N ASN A 246 -9.06 -13.83 12.96
CA ASN A 246 -9.87 -14.70 12.09
C ASN A 246 -9.12 -15.15 10.82
N SER A 247 -7.88 -14.71 10.64
CA SER A 247 -7.04 -14.97 9.47
C SER A 247 -5.72 -15.65 9.88
N ARG A 248 -4.97 -16.13 8.89
CA ARG A 248 -3.69 -16.84 9.13
C ARG A 248 -2.72 -15.96 9.92
N LYS A 249 -1.96 -16.58 10.83
CA LYS A 249 -0.93 -15.92 11.66
C LYS A 249 0.38 -15.63 10.89
N VAL A 250 0.26 -15.30 9.61
CA VAL A 250 1.40 -14.94 8.74
C VAL A 250 1.35 -13.44 8.47
N LEU A 251 2.45 -12.76 8.80
CA LEU A 251 2.59 -11.30 8.65
C LEU A 251 3.46 -10.96 7.45
N ALA A 252 3.30 -9.75 6.94
CA ALA A 252 4.17 -9.23 5.88
C ALA A 252 5.53 -8.82 6.47
N VAL A 253 6.58 -8.79 5.64
CA VAL A 253 7.96 -8.47 6.05
C VAL A 253 8.03 -7.16 6.82
N ASN A 254 7.38 -6.11 6.29
CA ASN A 254 7.38 -4.80 6.94
C ASN A 254 6.65 -4.80 8.30
N HIS A 255 5.58 -5.59 8.46
CA HIS A 255 4.88 -5.66 9.74
C HIS A 255 5.74 -6.36 10.79
N VAL A 256 6.43 -7.44 10.43
CA VAL A 256 7.37 -8.11 11.35
C VAL A 256 8.47 -7.13 11.76
N PHE A 257 9.07 -6.43 10.80
CA PHE A 257 10.10 -5.43 11.06
C PHE A 257 9.61 -4.29 11.97
N GLU A 258 8.45 -3.69 11.66
CA GLU A 258 7.84 -2.63 12.46
C GLU A 258 7.49 -3.10 13.88
N ILE A 259 7.05 -4.36 14.05
CA ILE A 259 6.79 -4.95 15.39
C ILE A 259 8.07 -5.06 16.20
N ILE A 260 9.18 -5.52 15.61
CA ILE A 260 10.47 -5.62 16.31
C ILE A 260 10.93 -4.24 16.79
N LEU A 261 10.82 -3.20 15.95
CA LEU A 261 11.14 -1.83 16.34
C LEU A 261 10.23 -1.32 17.47
N ALA A 262 8.93 -1.55 17.36
CA ALA A 262 7.97 -1.14 18.40
C ALA A 262 8.22 -1.88 19.73
N TYR A 263 8.63 -3.14 19.69
CA TYR A 263 8.99 -3.90 20.89
C TYR A 263 10.29 -3.38 21.52
N LEU A 264 11.29 -2.99 20.74
CA LEU A 264 12.51 -2.39 21.28
C LEU A 264 12.21 -1.10 22.05
N GLU A 265 11.26 -0.29 21.57
CA GLU A 265 10.81 0.94 22.23
C GLU A 265 9.98 0.67 23.48
N LYS A 266 9.00 -0.23 23.40
CA LYS A 266 7.97 -0.38 24.43
C LYS A 266 8.24 -1.50 25.44
N ARG A 267 9.06 -2.48 25.04
CA ARG A 267 9.30 -3.74 25.76
C ARG A 267 8.03 -4.53 26.10
N ASP A 268 6.94 -4.28 25.37
CA ASP A 268 5.65 -4.95 25.51
C ASP A 268 5.16 -5.44 24.13
N TRP A 269 4.93 -6.76 24.01
CA TRP A 269 4.46 -7.37 22.77
C TRP A 269 3.04 -6.98 22.39
N LYS A 270 2.12 -6.88 23.38
CA LYS A 270 0.74 -6.47 23.17
C LYS A 270 0.76 -5.09 22.51
N GLU A 271 1.40 -4.11 23.14
CA GLU A 271 1.45 -2.76 22.60
C GLU A 271 2.16 -2.65 21.24
N ALA A 272 3.21 -3.44 21.02
CA ALA A 272 3.89 -3.51 19.73
C ALA A 272 2.93 -4.00 18.64
N PHE A 273 2.21 -5.11 18.87
CA PHE A 273 1.23 -5.63 17.92
C PHE A 273 0.10 -4.63 17.61
N PHE A 274 -0.47 -3.97 18.63
CA PHE A 274 -1.58 -3.03 18.44
C PHE A 274 -1.16 -1.74 17.72
N SER A 275 0.10 -1.32 17.85
CA SER A 275 0.62 -0.15 17.13
C SER A 275 0.85 -0.40 15.63
N VAL A 276 1.15 -1.64 15.23
CA VAL A 276 1.56 -1.98 13.86
C VAL A 276 0.47 -2.68 13.07
N LEU A 277 -0.28 -3.60 13.70
CA LEU A 277 -1.28 -4.40 13.01
C LEU A 277 -2.53 -3.55 12.72
N PRO A 278 -3.01 -3.48 11.46
CA PRO A 278 -4.21 -2.74 11.13
C PRO A 278 -5.43 -3.26 11.91
N GLN A 279 -6.21 -2.37 12.54
CA GLN A 279 -7.43 -2.72 13.30
C GLN A 279 -8.40 -3.64 12.52
N ARG A 280 -8.42 -3.53 11.18
CA ARG A 280 -9.20 -4.42 10.28
C ARG A 280 -8.81 -5.90 10.32
N LYS A 281 -7.68 -6.28 10.92
CA LYS A 281 -7.29 -7.68 11.13
C LYS A 281 -7.92 -8.30 12.38
N GLY A 282 -8.77 -7.56 13.09
CA GLY A 282 -9.49 -8.07 14.26
C GLY A 282 -8.57 -8.33 15.45
N ALA A 283 -7.42 -7.63 15.53
CA ALA A 283 -6.63 -7.65 16.74
C ALA A 283 -7.50 -7.10 17.87
N VAL A 284 -7.95 -7.99 18.75
CA VAL A 284 -8.64 -7.66 19.99
C VAL A 284 -7.76 -8.22 21.10
N PRO A 285 -7.47 -7.43 22.15
CA PRO A 285 -6.75 -7.91 23.32
C PRO A 285 -7.44 -9.16 23.88
N LEU A 286 -6.70 -10.24 24.07
CA LEU A 286 -7.18 -11.29 24.97
C LEU A 286 -7.04 -10.76 26.40
N GLY A 287 -8.17 -10.56 27.08
CA GLY A 287 -8.25 -10.29 28.52
C GLY A 287 -8.44 -8.82 28.93
N GLU A 288 -9.57 -8.21 28.58
CA GLU A 288 -10.24 -7.11 29.33
C GLU A 288 -11.77 -7.26 29.17
N ALA A 289 -12.27 -8.48 29.42
CA ALA A 289 -13.70 -8.77 29.50
C ALA A 289 -13.95 -9.45 30.84
N ASN A 290 -13.81 -8.69 31.94
CA ASN A 290 -14.37 -8.96 33.26
C ASN A 290 -13.98 -7.83 34.23
N ASP A 291 -14.47 -6.60 33.99
CA ASP A 291 -14.64 -5.64 35.10
C ASP A 291 -15.67 -4.53 34.78
N SER A 292 -16.83 -4.90 34.24
CA SER A 292 -17.93 -3.94 34.02
C SER A 292 -19.24 -4.36 34.68
N SER A 293 -19.19 -5.30 35.63
CA SER A 293 -20.36 -5.81 36.34
C SER A 293 -20.21 -5.75 37.87
N LYS A 294 -19.55 -4.71 38.39
CA LYS A 294 -19.59 -4.34 39.82
C LYS A 294 -19.76 -2.83 40.02
N HIS A 295 -20.85 -2.29 39.49
CA HIS A 295 -21.40 -1.02 39.99
C HIS A 295 -22.91 -0.93 39.74
N ALA A 296 -23.64 -1.93 40.23
CA ALA A 296 -25.07 -1.81 40.46
C ALA A 296 -25.39 -2.69 41.68
N LEU A 297 -26.09 -2.09 42.65
CA LEU A 297 -26.61 -2.67 43.91
C LEU A 297 -25.77 -2.43 45.18
N SER A 298 -25.79 -1.18 45.67
CA SER A 298 -26.06 -0.85 47.08
C SER A 298 -26.38 0.67 47.13
N GLY A 299 -27.50 1.18 47.63
CA GLY A 299 -28.57 0.57 48.41
C GLY A 299 -29.90 1.29 48.20
N LYS A 300 -30.96 0.59 48.60
CA LYS A 300 -32.21 1.19 49.08
C LYS A 300 -32.07 1.37 50.58
N GLU A 301 -32.60 2.49 51.08
CA GLU A 301 -33.24 2.75 52.37
C GLU A 301 -33.49 4.27 52.33
N ASP A 302 -34.66 4.70 51.86
CA ASP A 302 -35.89 4.95 52.63
C ASP A 302 -35.79 6.26 53.42
N GLU A 303 -36.57 7.27 53.02
CA GLU A 303 -37.37 8.10 53.94
C GLU A 303 -38.32 9.00 53.13
N ASP A 304 -39.61 8.67 53.25
CA ASP A 304 -40.73 9.60 53.05
C ASP A 304 -40.57 10.79 54.00
N ASN A 305 -40.70 12.02 53.50
CA ASN A 305 -41.46 13.01 54.25
C ASN A 305 -42.13 14.04 53.34
N ASP A 306 -43.43 14.11 53.55
CA ASP A 306 -44.43 15.03 53.02
C ASP A 306 -44.19 16.45 53.55
N SER A 307 -44.47 17.48 52.75
CA SER A 307 -45.06 18.78 53.16
C SER A 307 -45.01 19.80 52.02
N ASP A 308 -46.19 20.03 51.44
CA ASP A 308 -46.63 21.33 50.93
C ASP A 308 -46.44 22.43 51.99
N SER A 309 -45.95 23.61 51.59
CA SER A 309 -46.49 24.92 52.00
C SER A 309 -45.68 26.10 51.45
N ASN A 310 -46.43 27.01 50.82
CA ASN A 310 -46.20 28.43 50.50
C ASN A 310 -45.28 28.82 49.32
#